data_AF-A0A843CG13-F1
#
_entry.id   AF-A0A843CG13-F1
#
_cell.length_a   1.000
_cell.length_b   1.000
_cell.length_c   1.000
_cell.angle_alpha   90.00
_cell.angle_beta   90.00
_cell.angle_gamma   90.00
#
_symmetry.space_group_name_H-M   'P 1'
#
loop_
_entity.id
_entity.type
_entity.pdbx_description
1 polymer ?
#
loop_
_entity_poly.entity_id
_entity_poly.type
_entity_poly.pdbx_seq_one_letter_code
_entity_poly.pdbx_strand_id
1 'polypeptide(L)'
;MDDMLAEKSYKRLKLPDSTINLAKPQQENAPQTIRTISGVHLADIFVEGKDMRIVPSGEIKFDANAPPLRSFLVGKVLEPLHVKDEEATRKQELTPDAVLAYEIDKEGMLLKQIHVKNFGDERRLNELKNALRWTFRRMYEKTIGTK
;
A
#
# COMPACT_ATOMS: atom_id res chain seq x y z
N MET A 1 -8.05 12.36 -63.59
CA MET A 1 -8.38 13.56 -62.81
C MET A 1 -8.73 13.08 -61.42
N ASP A 2 -7.67 12.82 -60.64
CA ASP A 2 -7.30 13.59 -59.43
C ASP A 2 -7.96 12.89 -58.22
N ASP A 3 -7.37 11.82 -57.69
CA ASP A 3 -6.30 11.84 -56.68
C ASP A 3 -6.46 12.97 -55.67
N MET A 4 -7.04 12.64 -54.51
CA MET A 4 -6.63 13.24 -53.24
C MET A 4 -6.82 12.22 -52.11
N LEU A 5 -5.71 11.55 -51.82
CA LEU A 5 -5.40 10.93 -50.53
C LEU A 5 -5.58 11.94 -49.38
N ALA A 6 -6.19 11.48 -48.29
CA ALA A 6 -5.87 11.96 -46.95
C ALA A 6 -5.67 10.76 -46.03
N GLU A 7 -4.62 10.01 -46.33
CA GLU A 7 -3.89 9.17 -45.41
C GLU A 7 -3.20 10.08 -44.38
N LYS A 8 -3.52 9.92 -43.08
CA LYS A 8 -2.79 10.47 -41.92
C LYS A 8 -3.50 9.93 -40.66
N SER A 9 -2.92 9.21 -39.71
CA SER A 9 -1.58 8.69 -39.51
C SER A 9 -1.71 7.63 -38.41
N TYR A 10 -1.72 6.35 -38.77
CA TYR A 10 -1.33 5.31 -37.82
C TYR A 10 0.19 5.21 -37.85
N LYS A 11 0.87 5.87 -36.90
CA LYS A 11 2.30 5.62 -36.68
C LYS A 11 2.59 5.40 -35.20
N ARG A 12 3.05 4.18 -34.96
CA ARG A 12 3.45 3.55 -33.71
C ARG A 12 4.62 4.30 -33.07
N LEU A 13 4.69 4.26 -31.74
CA LEU A 13 5.93 3.95 -31.05
C LEU A 13 5.67 2.92 -29.95
N LYS A 14 6.35 1.78 -30.11
CA LYS A 14 6.55 0.72 -29.14
C LYS A 14 7.45 1.26 -28.02
N LEU A 15 7.13 0.91 -26.78
CA LEU A 15 8.11 0.71 -25.72
C LEU A 15 7.91 -0.72 -25.18
N PRO A 16 8.89 -1.62 -25.31
CA PRO A 16 8.95 -2.85 -24.54
C PRO A 16 9.82 -2.59 -23.30
N ASP A 17 9.18 -2.25 -22.18
CA ASP A 17 9.80 -2.37 -20.87
C ASP A 17 8.79 -3.09 -19.95
N SER A 18 9.20 -4.27 -19.49
CA SER A 18 8.59 -4.95 -18.34
C SER A 18 8.57 -4.01 -17.13
N THR A 19 7.69 -4.30 -16.18
CA THR A 19 7.47 -3.61 -14.89
C THR A 19 6.97 -2.17 -15.06
N ILE A 20 5.67 -1.91 -15.02
CA ILE A 20 4.85 -2.02 -13.81
C ILE A 20 3.46 -2.48 -14.23
N ASN A 21 2.98 -3.53 -13.57
CA ASN A 21 1.58 -3.93 -13.57
C ASN A 21 0.78 -2.77 -12.93
N LEU A 22 0.41 -1.76 -13.72
CA LEU A 22 -0.66 -0.82 -13.37
C LEU A 22 -1.97 -1.60 -13.46
N ALA A 23 -2.16 -2.53 -12.52
CA ALA A 23 -3.48 -2.99 -12.16
C ALA A 23 -4.24 -1.73 -11.74
N LYS A 24 -5.07 -1.23 -12.66
CA LYS A 24 -6.26 -0.48 -12.32
C LYS A 24 -7.27 -1.53 -11.84
N PRO A 25 -7.64 -1.61 -10.56
CA PRO A 25 -8.86 -2.30 -10.19
C PRO A 25 -9.99 -1.31 -10.43
N GLN A 26 -10.67 -1.48 -11.56
CA GLN A 26 -11.96 -0.86 -11.79
C GLN A 26 -12.96 -1.57 -10.85
N GLN A 27 -13.49 -0.80 -9.87
CA GLN A 27 -14.74 -0.99 -9.11
C GLN A 27 -14.75 -1.94 -7.89
N GLU A 28 -14.73 -1.36 -6.67
CA GLU A 28 -15.92 -1.19 -5.79
C GLU A 28 -15.55 -0.59 -4.41
N ASN A 29 -14.27 -0.57 -4.03
CA ASN A 29 -13.81 0.17 -2.84
C ASN A 29 -12.98 1.38 -3.28
N ALA A 30 -13.53 2.59 -3.15
CA ALA A 30 -12.75 3.81 -3.38
C ALA A 30 -11.45 3.75 -2.56
N PRO A 31 -10.27 4.02 -3.17
CA PRO A 31 -9.02 4.00 -2.43
C PRO A 31 -9.11 4.98 -1.26
N GLN A 32 -8.76 4.50 -0.06
CA GLN A 32 -8.81 5.34 1.13
C GLN A 32 -7.57 6.22 1.18
N THR A 33 -7.74 7.47 0.79
CA THR A 33 -6.68 8.47 0.94
C THR A 33 -6.55 8.92 2.39
N ILE A 34 -5.37 8.75 2.96
CA ILE A 34 -4.98 9.31 4.26
C ILE A 34 -4.58 10.77 4.06
N ARG A 35 -5.34 11.67 4.71
CA ARG A 35 -5.05 13.10 4.76
C ARG A 35 -4.89 13.60 6.18
N THR A 36 -4.09 14.64 6.37
CA THR A 36 -4.00 15.36 7.64
C THR A 36 -5.21 16.26 7.86
N ILE A 37 -5.38 16.75 9.10
CA ILE A 37 -6.34 17.81 9.42
C ILE A 37 -6.12 19.09 8.60
N SER A 38 -4.90 19.34 8.12
CA SER A 38 -4.54 20.47 7.27
C SER A 38 -4.85 20.23 5.79
N GLY A 39 -5.39 19.07 5.44
CA GLY A 39 -5.71 18.69 4.05
C GLY A 39 -4.53 18.11 3.27
N VAL A 40 -3.37 17.91 3.88
CA VAL A 40 -2.17 17.38 3.22
C VAL A 40 -2.36 15.89 2.95
N HIS A 41 -2.12 15.48 1.70
CA HIS A 41 -2.14 14.09 1.28
C HIS A 41 -0.90 13.37 1.82
N LEU A 42 -1.10 12.29 2.60
CA LEU A 42 -0.02 11.50 3.18
C LEU A 42 0.20 10.17 2.45
N ALA A 43 -0.87 9.43 2.15
CA ALA A 43 -0.78 8.12 1.50
C ALA A 43 -2.14 7.70 0.95
N ASP A 44 -2.14 6.83 -0.05
CA ASP A 44 -3.33 6.14 -0.54
C ASP A 44 -3.31 4.67 -0.14
N ILE A 45 -4.46 4.18 0.32
CA ILE A 45 -4.69 2.79 0.67
C ILE A 45 -5.57 2.15 -0.41
N PHE A 46 -5.04 1.09 -1.02
CA PHE A 46 -5.73 0.23 -1.95
C PHE A 46 -5.99 -1.11 -1.25
N VAL A 47 -7.24 -1.54 -1.21
CA VAL A 47 -7.63 -2.84 -0.63
C VAL A 47 -8.22 -3.66 -1.76
N GLU A 48 -7.68 -4.86 -1.97
CA GLU A 48 -8.09 -5.78 -3.02
C GLU A 48 -8.28 -7.17 -2.41
N GLY A 49 -9.54 -7.58 -2.19
CA GLY A 49 -9.85 -8.87 -1.58
C GLY A 49 -9.24 -8.99 -0.17
N LYS A 50 -8.21 -9.83 -0.03
CA LYS A 50 -7.44 -10.07 1.21
C LYS A 50 -6.06 -9.41 1.20
N ASP A 51 -5.78 -8.63 0.17
CA ASP A 51 -4.54 -7.91 -0.03
C ASP A 51 -4.76 -6.42 0.14
N MET A 52 -3.75 -5.73 0.62
CA MET A 52 -3.80 -4.32 0.93
C MET A 52 -2.48 -3.68 0.53
N ARG A 53 -2.53 -2.73 -0.39
CA ARG A 53 -1.38 -1.95 -0.82
C ARG A 53 -1.50 -0.53 -0.33
N ILE A 54 -0.41 0.00 0.17
CA ILE A 54 -0.33 1.35 0.69
C ILE A 54 0.77 2.08 -0.03
N VAL A 55 0.42 3.20 -0.64
CA VAL A 55 1.32 4.01 -1.43
C VAL A 55 1.42 5.38 -0.76
N PRO A 56 2.52 5.70 -0.05
CA PRO A 56 2.78 7.05 0.42
C PRO A 56 2.75 8.08 -0.72
N SER A 57 2.34 9.30 -0.39
CA SER A 57 2.45 10.43 -1.30
C SER A 57 3.91 10.75 -1.56
N GLY A 58 4.31 10.83 -2.83
CA GLY A 58 5.69 11.18 -3.21
C GLY A 58 6.11 12.61 -2.83
N GLU A 59 5.16 13.46 -2.45
CA GLU A 59 5.41 14.80 -1.91
C GLU A 59 6.04 14.76 -0.52
N ILE A 60 5.82 13.69 0.25
CA ILE A 60 6.33 13.56 1.61
C ILE A 60 7.26 12.36 1.69
N LYS A 61 8.47 12.65 2.17
CA LYS A 61 9.50 11.67 2.46
C LYS A 61 9.24 11.05 3.83
N PHE A 62 8.67 9.85 3.84
CA PHE A 62 8.48 9.07 5.06
C PHE A 62 9.67 8.14 5.29
N ASP A 63 10.19 8.10 6.51
CA ASP A 63 11.24 7.15 6.86
C ASP A 63 10.68 5.72 7.03
N ALA A 64 11.12 4.78 6.19
CA ALA A 64 10.74 3.37 6.33
C ALA A 64 11.30 2.72 7.59
N ASN A 65 12.40 3.27 8.13
CA ASN A 65 13.00 2.81 9.39
C ASN A 65 12.38 3.52 10.61
N ALA A 66 11.34 4.35 10.41
CA ALA A 66 10.69 5.06 11.50
C ALA A 66 10.16 4.05 12.55
N PRO A 67 10.45 4.28 13.85
CA PRO A 67 9.86 3.50 14.94
C PRO A 67 8.33 3.36 14.86
N PRO A 68 7.52 4.39 14.54
CA PRO A 68 6.06 4.23 14.42
C PRO A 68 5.64 3.31 13.28
N LEU A 69 6.49 3.03 12.30
CA LEU A 69 6.19 2.01 11.29
C LEU A 69 6.48 0.63 11.86
N ARG A 70 7.69 0.38 12.35
CA ARG A 70 8.07 -0.96 12.83
C ARG A 70 7.38 -1.32 14.15
N SER A 71 7.50 -0.48 15.18
CA SER A 71 6.95 -0.80 16.50
C SER A 71 5.44 -0.80 16.55
N PHE A 72 4.77 0.06 15.77
CA PHE A 72 3.31 0.13 15.77
C PHE A 72 2.70 -0.78 14.69
N LEU A 73 3.02 -0.60 13.41
CA LEU A 73 2.40 -1.44 12.38
C LEU A 73 2.78 -2.91 12.58
N VAL A 74 4.07 -3.21 12.81
CA VAL A 74 4.49 -4.59 13.05
C VAL A 74 4.06 -5.04 14.44
N GLY A 75 4.49 -4.36 15.51
CA GLY A 75 4.24 -4.83 16.87
C GLY A 75 2.79 -4.75 17.35
N LYS A 76 2.00 -3.75 16.92
CA LYS A 76 0.60 -3.58 17.37
C LYS A 76 -0.43 -4.18 16.44
N VAL A 77 -0.10 -4.41 15.17
CA VAL A 77 -1.06 -4.95 14.20
C VAL A 77 -0.59 -6.29 13.67
N LEU A 78 0.58 -6.35 13.05
CA LEU A 78 1.02 -7.58 12.40
C LEU A 78 1.31 -8.69 13.42
N GLU A 79 1.87 -8.36 14.58
CA GLU A 79 2.22 -9.32 15.64
C GLU A 79 1.01 -10.05 16.23
N PRO A 80 -0.06 -9.38 16.73
CA PRO A 80 -1.24 -10.09 17.24
C PRO A 80 -1.98 -10.87 16.14
N LEU A 81 -1.91 -10.43 14.89
CA LEU A 81 -2.47 -11.16 13.75
C LEU A 81 -1.65 -12.42 13.44
N HIS A 82 -0.32 -12.30 13.44
CA HIS A 82 0.60 -13.40 13.23
C HIS A 82 0.43 -14.46 14.32
N VAL A 83 0.34 -14.07 15.59
CA VAL A 83 0.10 -15.01 16.70
C VAL A 83 -1.21 -15.78 16.51
N LYS A 84 -2.30 -15.08 16.12
CA LYS A 84 -3.58 -15.74 15.82
C LYS A 84 -3.47 -16.73 14.66
N ASP A 85 -2.79 -16.34 13.60
CA ASP A 85 -2.61 -17.18 12.41
C ASP A 85 -1.70 -18.38 12.72
N GLU A 86 -0.68 -18.21 13.56
CA GLU A 86 0.19 -19.29 14.03
C GLU A 86 -0.60 -20.30 14.88
N GLU A 87 -1.43 -19.83 15.81
CA GLU A 87 -2.31 -20.69 16.60
C GLU A 87 -3.32 -21.44 15.72
N ALA A 88 -3.92 -20.77 14.73
CA ALA A 88 -4.86 -21.39 13.80
C ALA A 88 -4.16 -22.40 12.87
N THR A 89 -2.93 -22.12 12.45
CA THR A 89 -2.09 -23.06 11.68
C THR A 89 -1.77 -24.30 12.51
N ARG A 90 -1.46 -24.13 13.79
CA ARG A 90 -1.22 -25.23 14.73
C ARG A 90 -2.46 -26.10 14.94
N LYS A 91 -3.65 -25.52 14.84
CA LYS A 91 -4.94 -26.22 14.88
C LYS A 91 -5.38 -26.81 13.54
N GLN A 92 -4.57 -26.67 12.48
CA GLN A 92 -4.92 -27.01 11.09
C GLN A 92 -6.17 -26.30 10.56
N GLU A 93 -6.58 -25.20 11.21
CA GLU A 93 -7.70 -24.36 10.76
C GLU A 93 -7.27 -23.38 9.65
N LEU A 94 -5.97 -23.07 9.59
CA LEU A 94 -5.38 -22.15 8.64
C LEU A 94 -4.19 -22.81 7.94
N THR A 95 -4.04 -22.59 6.63
CA THR A 95 -2.85 -23.02 5.91
C THR A 95 -1.70 -22.05 6.17
N PRO A 96 -0.43 -22.52 6.17
CA PRO A 96 0.72 -21.64 6.31
C PRO A 96 0.81 -20.59 5.19
N ASP A 97 0.21 -20.86 4.04
CA ASP A 97 0.06 -19.91 2.92
C ASP A 97 -0.96 -18.81 3.21
N ALA A 98 -1.95 -19.12 4.06
CA ALA A 98 -2.93 -18.18 4.58
C ALA A 98 -2.48 -17.55 5.90
N VAL A 99 -1.18 -17.49 6.19
CA VAL A 99 -0.64 -16.64 7.27
C VAL A 99 -0.48 -15.22 6.75
N LEU A 100 -0.75 -14.23 7.61
CA LEU A 100 -0.47 -12.83 7.32
C LEU A 100 0.96 -12.62 6.83
N ALA A 101 1.09 -12.11 5.60
CA ALA A 101 2.37 -11.74 5.02
C ALA A 101 2.41 -10.23 4.78
N TYR A 102 3.57 -9.60 4.91
CA TYR A 102 3.73 -8.19 4.61
C TYR A 102 5.09 -7.90 4.03
N GLU A 103 5.13 -6.93 3.14
CA GLU A 103 6.29 -6.49 2.39
C GLU A 103 6.36 -4.97 2.50
N ILE A 104 7.50 -4.47 2.98
CA ILE A 104 7.72 -3.04 3.14
C ILE A 104 8.78 -2.65 2.14
N ASP A 105 8.34 -1.97 1.10
CA ASP A 105 9.17 -1.51 0.01
C ASP A 105 9.75 -0.14 0.38
N LYS A 106 11.07 -0.06 0.34
CA LYS A 106 11.80 1.13 0.78
C LYS A 106 12.98 1.40 -0.12
N GLU A 107 13.18 2.68 -0.41
CA GLU A 107 14.27 3.19 -1.22
C GLU A 107 15.27 3.88 -0.29
N GLY A 108 16.30 3.14 0.10
CA GLY A 108 17.28 3.59 1.09
C GLY A 108 16.65 3.79 2.47
N MET A 109 16.44 5.04 2.87
CA MET A 109 15.77 5.41 4.12
C MET A 109 14.28 5.71 3.93
N LEU A 110 13.81 5.90 2.69
CA LEU A 110 12.47 6.35 2.38
C LEU A 110 11.51 5.19 2.15
N LEU A 111 10.30 5.29 2.68
CA LEU A 111 9.21 4.36 2.43
C LEU A 111 8.62 4.61 1.04
N LYS A 112 8.66 3.60 0.18
CA LYS A 112 8.10 3.64 -1.18
C LYS A 112 6.67 3.15 -1.22
N GLN A 113 6.42 1.99 -0.64
CA GLN A 113 5.09 1.37 -0.56
C GLN A 113 5.10 0.26 0.50
N ILE A 114 3.93 -0.13 0.95
CA ILE A 114 3.74 -1.28 1.83
C ILE A 114 2.71 -2.18 1.17
N HIS A 115 2.97 -3.48 1.14
CA HIS A 115 2.05 -4.48 0.65
C HIS A 115 1.78 -5.46 1.78
N VAL A 116 0.55 -5.52 2.25
CA VAL A 116 0.10 -6.50 3.24
C VAL A 116 -0.76 -7.51 2.49
N LYS A 117 -0.35 -8.77 2.51
CA LYS A 117 -1.05 -9.88 1.89
C LYS A 117 -1.73 -10.70 2.95
N ASN A 118 -2.90 -11.21 2.59
CA ASN A 118 -3.68 -12.09 3.43
C ASN A 118 -3.92 -11.50 4.84
N PHE A 119 -4.48 -10.29 4.89
CA PHE A 119 -4.81 -9.65 6.17
C PHE A 119 -5.91 -10.38 6.96
N GLY A 120 -6.63 -11.31 6.32
CA GLY A 120 -7.70 -12.11 6.93
C GLY A 120 -9.06 -11.43 6.85
N ASP A 121 -9.65 -11.12 8.00
CA ASP A 121 -11.01 -10.58 8.15
C ASP A 121 -11.10 -9.05 8.07
N GLU A 122 -12.34 -8.56 7.89
CA GLU A 122 -12.66 -7.13 7.85
C GLU A 122 -12.28 -6.37 9.15
N ARG A 123 -12.32 -7.05 10.31
CA ARG A 123 -11.82 -6.48 11.57
C ARG A 123 -10.34 -6.13 11.48
N ARG A 124 -9.54 -7.08 10.99
CA ARG A 124 -8.08 -6.94 10.81
C ARG A 124 -7.77 -5.87 9.77
N LEU A 125 -8.56 -5.81 8.70
CA LEU A 125 -8.50 -4.72 7.71
C LEU A 125 -8.72 -3.35 8.36
N ASN A 126 -9.74 -3.22 9.21
CA ASN A 126 -10.04 -1.96 9.87
C ASN A 126 -8.93 -1.57 10.85
N GLU A 127 -8.34 -2.53 11.56
CA GLU A 127 -7.17 -2.32 12.40
C GLU A 127 -5.95 -1.84 11.59
N LEU A 128 -5.64 -2.51 10.47
CA LEU A 128 -4.58 -2.09 9.55
C LEU A 128 -4.83 -0.68 9.02
N LYS A 129 -6.04 -0.37 8.55
CA LYS A 129 -6.41 0.98 8.07
C LYS A 129 -6.17 2.04 9.15
N ASN A 130 -6.65 1.80 10.37
CA ASN A 130 -6.47 2.72 11.49
C ASN A 130 -4.98 2.88 11.86
N ALA A 131 -4.25 1.78 11.85
CA ALA A 131 -2.84 1.79 12.18
C ALA A 131 -1.98 2.51 11.14
N LEU A 132 -2.23 2.25 9.86
CA LEU A 132 -1.59 2.96 8.76
C LEU A 132 -1.87 4.46 8.89
N ARG A 133 -3.13 4.85 9.09
CA ARG A 133 -3.51 6.25 9.29
C ARG A 133 -2.74 6.87 10.45
N TRP A 134 -2.61 6.18 11.57
CA TRP A 134 -1.84 6.64 12.73
C TRP A 134 -0.35 6.73 12.41
N THR A 135 0.23 5.71 11.80
CA THR A 135 1.64 5.64 11.42
C THR A 135 2.01 6.76 10.45
N PHE A 136 1.26 6.96 9.37
CA PHE A 136 1.49 8.06 8.42
C PHE A 136 1.36 9.44 9.08
N ARG A 137 0.35 9.62 9.93
CA ARG A 137 0.20 10.86 10.70
C ARG A 137 1.40 11.09 11.63
N ARG A 138 1.88 10.05 12.31
CA ARG A 138 3.01 10.15 13.23
C ARG A 138 4.33 10.37 12.52
N MET A 139 4.52 9.75 11.35
CA MET A 139 5.69 10.01 10.50
C MET A 139 5.64 11.43 9.95
N TYR A 140 4.47 11.93 9.52
CA TYR A 140 4.30 13.32 9.11
C TYR A 140 4.66 14.30 10.23
N GLU A 141 4.22 14.04 11.47
CA GLU A 141 4.60 14.83 12.65
C GLU A 141 6.12 14.89 12.86
N LYS A 142 6.85 13.80 12.57
CA LYS A 142 8.32 13.79 12.62
C LYS A 142 8.95 14.60 11.50
N THR A 143 8.40 14.51 10.28
CA THR A 143 8.88 15.29 9.13
C THR A 143 8.67 16.79 9.34
N ILE A 144 7.51 17.22 9.86
CA ILE A 144 7.22 18.66 10.13
C ILE A 144 7.89 19.18 11.40
N GLY A 145 8.13 18.31 12.40
CA GLY A 145 8.71 18.69 13.69
C GLY A 145 10.22 18.85 13.68
N THR A 146 10.88 18.59 12.55
CA THR A 146 12.33 18.77 12.36
C THR A 146 12.64 20.16 11.78
N LYS A 147 11.87 21.19 12.17
CA LYS A 147 12.11 22.58 11.75
C LYS A 147 12.97 23.32 12.77
#